data_AF-A0A8S2YUR9-F1
#
_entry.id   AF-A0A8S2YUR9-F1
#
_cell.length_a   1.000
_cell.length_b   1.000
_cell.length_c   1.000
_cell.angle_alpha   90.00
_cell.angle_beta   90.00
_cell.angle_gamma   90.00
#
_symmetry.space_group_name_H-M   'P 1'
#
loop_
_entity.id
_entity.type
_entity.pdbx_description
1 polymer ?
#
loop_
_entity_poly.entity_id
_entity_poly.type
_entity_poly.pdbx_seq_one_letter_code
_entity_poly.pdbx_strand_id
1 'polypeptide(L)' 'LPPGTIVQIWKGTSDDGISDGWAPYLNEIAGQGYNVILSSPWYINYINYGHYRTNTTIVNLE' A
#
# COMPACT_ATOMS: atom_id res chain seq x y z
N LEU A 1 -10.27 18.92 -2.68
CA LEU A 1 -8.98 19.63 -2.47
C LEU A 1 -8.74 20.55 -3.66
N PRO A 2 -7.96 21.63 -3.54
CA PRO A 2 -7.60 22.45 -4.70
C PRO A 2 -7.02 21.60 -5.84
N PRO A 3 -7.34 21.88 -7.11
CA PRO A 3 -6.73 21.18 -8.25
C PRO A 3 -5.20 21.25 -8.18
N GLY A 4 -4.53 20.11 -8.43
CA GLY A 4 -3.07 19.99 -8.31
C GLY A 4 -2.56 19.56 -6.92
N THR A 5 -3.44 19.35 -5.94
CA THR A 5 -3.06 18.76 -4.64
C THR A 5 -2.55 17.33 -4.83
N ILE A 6 -1.44 17.01 -4.16
CA ILE A 6 -0.89 15.65 -4.09
C ILE A 6 -1.35 15.00 -2.78
N VAL A 7 -1.94 13.81 -2.87
CA VAL A 7 -2.43 13.04 -1.73
C VAL A 7 -1.47 11.89 -1.44
N GLN A 8 -1.00 11.80 -0.21
CA GLN A 8 -0.14 10.70 0.23
C GLN A 8 -0.95 9.64 0.99
N ILE A 9 -0.90 8.40 0.49
CA ILE A 9 -1.55 7.24 1.08
C ILE A 9 -0.54 6.48 1.92
N TRP A 10 -0.65 6.67 3.23
CA TRP A 10 0.29 6.10 4.20
C TRP A 10 -0.36 5.08 5.12
N LYS A 11 -1.68 5.13 5.31
CA LYS A 11 -2.39 4.22 6.21
C LYS A 11 -2.51 2.85 5.55
N GLY A 12 -1.93 1.84 6.19
CA GLY A 12 -2.06 0.43 5.81
C GLY A 12 -3.27 -0.23 6.44
N THR A 13 -3.35 -1.56 6.32
CA THR A 13 -4.37 -2.37 6.98
C THR A 13 -4.34 -2.10 8.49
N SER A 14 -5.50 -1.80 9.08
CA SER A 14 -5.62 -1.70 10.54
C SER A 14 -5.90 -3.06 11.15
N ASP A 15 -5.37 -3.28 12.34
CA ASP A 15 -5.60 -4.48 13.16
C ASP A 15 -7.04 -4.58 13.70
N ASP A 16 -7.89 -3.58 13.43
CA ASP A 16 -9.29 -3.54 13.85
C ASP A 16 -10.21 -4.44 12.99
N GLY A 17 -9.68 -5.03 11.90
CA GLY A 17 -10.44 -5.89 11.00
C GLY A 17 -11.55 -5.17 10.20
N ILE A 18 -11.59 -3.84 10.28
CA ILE A 18 -12.65 -3.00 9.69
C ILE A 18 -12.13 -2.21 8.49
N SER A 19 -10.85 -1.81 8.46
CA SER A 19 -10.31 -1.13 7.29
C SER A 19 -9.76 -2.11 6.27
N ASP A 20 -10.36 -2.06 5.07
CA ASP A 20 -9.70 -2.56 3.87
C ASP A 20 -8.37 -1.81 3.71
N GLY A 21 -7.31 -2.49 3.27
CA GLY A 21 -5.95 -1.94 3.20
C GLY A 21 -5.81 -0.67 2.33
N TRP A 22 -4.59 -0.27 2.00
CA TRP A 22 -4.36 0.99 1.26
C TRP A 22 -4.93 1.00 -0.18
N ALA A 23 -5.23 -0.16 -0.77
CA ALA A 23 -5.58 -0.28 -2.19
C ALA A 23 -6.93 0.36 -2.57
N PRO A 24 -8.03 0.15 -1.83
CA PRO A 24 -9.29 0.89 -2.06
C PRO A 24 -9.14 2.41 -2.03
N TYR A 25 -8.40 2.96 -1.06
CA TYR A 25 -8.14 4.39 -0.97
C TYR A 25 -7.35 4.91 -2.17
N LEU A 26 -6.41 4.13 -2.67
CA LEU A 26 -5.66 4.47 -3.87
C LEU A 26 -6.57 4.56 -5.10
N ASN A 27 -7.44 3.57 -5.27
CA ASN A 27 -8.40 3.56 -6.38
C ASN A 27 -9.39 4.72 -6.28
N GLU A 28 -9.89 5.03 -5.08
CA GLU A 28 -10.82 6.13 -4.85
C GLU A 28 -10.19 7.48 -5.21
N ILE A 29 -9.00 7.77 -4.66
CA ILE A 29 -8.34 9.07 -4.86
C ILE A 29 -7.83 9.25 -6.28
N ALA A 30 -7.31 8.17 -6.89
CA ALA A 30 -6.91 8.19 -8.30
C ALA A 30 -8.12 8.37 -9.22
N GLY A 31 -9.26 7.73 -8.91
CA GLY A 31 -10.52 7.89 -9.65
C GLY A 31 -11.10 9.31 -9.59
N GLN A 32 -10.80 10.04 -8.52
CA GLN A 32 -11.16 11.46 -8.38
C GLN A 32 -10.22 12.42 -9.14
N GLY A 33 -9.14 11.91 -9.75
CA GLY A 33 -8.20 12.70 -10.57
C GLY A 33 -7.12 13.44 -9.79
N TYR A 34 -6.84 13.05 -8.55
CA TYR A 34 -5.73 13.59 -7.77
C TYR A 34 -4.42 12.89 -8.11
N ASN A 35 -3.31 13.62 -7.94
CA ASN A 35 -1.97 13.03 -7.96
C ASN A 35 -1.75 12.29 -6.63
N VAL A 36 -1.24 11.06 -6.69
CA VAL A 36 -1.14 10.18 -5.50
C VAL A 36 0.30 9.73 -5.27
N ILE A 37 0.73 9.73 -4.01
CA ILE A 37 1.96 9.08 -3.54
C ILE A 37 1.56 7.90 -2.65
N LEU A 38 2.01 6.69 -2.99
CA LEU A 38 1.85 5.52 -2.13
C LEU A 38 3.08 5.37 -1.23
N SER A 39 2.88 5.33 0.08
CA SER A 39 3.94 5.02 1.06
C SER A 39 3.53 3.95 2.07
N SER A 40 2.25 3.58 2.11
CA SER A 40 1.69 2.64 3.07
C SER A 40 2.43 1.30 3.22
N PRO A 41 2.84 0.58 2.15
CA PRO A 41 3.54 -0.69 2.30
C PRO A 41 5.04 -0.53 2.66
N TRP A 42 5.57 0.70 2.68
CA TRP A 42 7.01 0.98 2.81
C TRP A 42 7.36 1.72 4.10
N TYR A 43 6.76 1.30 5.20
CA TYR A 43 7.14 1.74 6.54
C TYR A 43 8.40 1.00 7.00
N ILE A 44 9.58 1.56 6.66
CA ILE A 44 10.90 0.99 6.99
C ILE A 44 11.10 0.86 8.51
N ASN A 45 10.41 1.69 9.30
CA ASN A 45 10.41 1.63 10.76
C ASN A 45 9.68 0.40 11.32
N TYR A 46 8.85 -0.30 10.54
CA TYR A 46 8.25 -1.57 10.93
C TYR A 46 9.17 -2.74 10.54
N ILE A 47 10.17 -2.95 11.39
CA ILE A 47 11.09 -4.07 11.26
C ILE A 47 10.40 -5.39 11.63
N ASN A 48 10.61 -6.43 10.83
CA ASN A 48 10.13 -7.79 11.08
C ASN A 48 11.29 -8.76 10.87
N TYR A 49 11.34 -9.85 11.66
CA TYR A 49 12.39 -10.87 11.53
C TYR A 49 12.14 -11.75 10.30
N GLY A 50 13.08 -11.80 9.34
CA GLY A 50 13.02 -12.68 8.16
C GLY A 50 13.26 -12.01 6.79
N HIS A 51 13.24 -12.82 5.72
CA HIS A 51 13.41 -12.39 4.32
C HIS A 51 12.15 -11.64 3.84
N TYR A 52 12.33 -10.46 3.24
CA TYR A 52 11.27 -9.69 2.57
C TYR A 52 10.83 -10.46 1.31
N ARG A 53 9.96 -11.45 1.49
CA ARG A 53 9.51 -12.36 0.43
C ARG A 53 8.75 -11.58 -0.65
N THR A 54 9.45 -11.22 -1.73
CA THR A 54 8.83 -11.26 -3.06
C THR A 54 8.41 -12.70 -3.31
N ASN A 55 7.19 -12.91 -3.81
CA ASN A 55 6.60 -14.22 -4.00
C ASN A 55 7.56 -15.12 -4.80
N THR A 56 8.33 -15.97 -4.12
CA THR A 56 9.17 -16.96 -4.78
C THR A 56 8.24 -18.13 -5.03
N THR A 57 7.51 -18.10 -6.15
CA THR A 57 7.05 -19.36 -6.75
C THR A 57 8.32 -20.12 -7.11
N ILE A 58 8.76 -20.99 -6.21
CA ILE A 58 9.68 -22.06 -6.56
C ILE A 58 8.90 -22.91 -7.57
N VAL A 59 9.12 -22.65 -8.85
CA VAL A 59 8.69 -23.57 -9.90
C VAL A 59 9.63 -24.76 -9.77
N ASN A 60 9.19 -25.81 -9.08
CA ASN A 60 9.87 -27.10 -9.17
C ASN A 60 9.76 -27.53 -10.63
N LEU A 61 10.89 -27.50 -11.34
CA LEU A 61 11.06 -28.17 -12.61
C LEU A 61 11.37 -29.64 -12.29
N GLU A 62 10.32 -30.41 -11.98
CA GLU A 62 10.34 -31.87 -12.17
C GLU A 62 9.56 -32.20 -13.44
#